data_AF-A0A4P5T5T3-F1
#
_entry.id   AF-A0A4P5T5T3-F1
#
_cell.length_a   1.000
_cell.length_b   1.000
_cell.length_c   1.000
_cell.angle_alpha   90.00
_cell.angle_beta   90.00
_cell.angle_gamma   90.00
#
_symmetry.space_group_name_H-M   'P 1'
#
loop_
_entity.id
_entity.type
_entity.pdbx_description
1 polymer ?
#
loop_
_entity_poly.entity_id
_entity_poly.type
_entity_poly.pdbx_seq_one_letter_code
_entity_poly.pdbx_strand_id
1 'polypeptide(L)'
;MAKSNTKLPTDAITGEQNSNVNLTTYLKRSTDGARLSGRTVTFKVDGTTVGTATTDMNGLATLPYTVSLSVGTHKITTSFAGDIYDNSSTGGADLVVNPVT
;
A
#
# COMPACT_ATOMS: atom_id res chain seq x y z
N MET A 1 14.24 -19.47 -15.60
CA MET A 1 14.09 -19.55 -14.12
C MET A 1 12.70 -19.03 -13.76
N ALA A 2 12.02 -19.63 -12.78
CA ALA A 2 10.71 -19.13 -12.33
C ALA A 2 10.88 -17.89 -11.46
N LYS A 3 9.95 -16.92 -11.57
CA LYS A 3 9.91 -15.72 -10.72
C LYS A 3 9.48 -16.07 -9.29
N SER A 4 9.91 -15.28 -8.30
CA SER A 4 9.53 -15.46 -6.90
C SER A 4 8.18 -14.81 -6.59
N ASN A 5 7.33 -15.47 -5.82
CA ASN A 5 6.05 -14.88 -5.39
C ASN A 5 6.25 -13.79 -4.35
N THR A 6 5.44 -12.73 -4.42
CA THR A 6 5.50 -11.59 -3.49
C THR A 6 4.22 -11.42 -2.68
N LYS A 7 4.29 -10.65 -1.59
CA LYS A 7 3.16 -10.25 -0.76
C LYS A 7 3.26 -8.76 -0.41
N LEU A 8 2.10 -8.14 -0.26
CA LEU A 8 1.92 -6.74 0.16
C LEU A 8 1.11 -6.63 1.47
N PRO A 9 1.65 -7.00 2.65
CA PRO A 9 1.00 -6.67 3.91
C PRO A 9 0.80 -5.15 3.99
N THR A 10 -0.46 -4.74 4.06
CA THR A 10 -0.90 -3.34 4.06
C THR A 10 -1.51 -3.06 5.41
N ASP A 11 -1.15 -1.94 6.03
CA ASP A 11 -1.63 -1.61 7.36
C ASP A 11 -2.97 -0.89 7.28
N ALA A 12 -3.87 -1.22 8.20
CA ALA A 12 -5.09 -0.43 8.39
C ALA A 12 -4.74 0.87 9.09
N ILE A 13 -5.45 1.94 8.74
CA ILE A 13 -5.17 3.27 9.27
C ILE A 13 -6.47 3.96 9.68
N THR A 14 -6.38 4.85 10.65
CA THR A 14 -7.46 5.77 11.01
C THR A 14 -6.99 7.21 10.80
N GLY A 15 -7.84 8.05 10.22
CA GLY A 15 -7.57 9.48 10.03
C GLY A 15 -8.84 10.32 10.20
N GLU A 16 -8.69 11.62 10.40
CA GLU A 16 -9.82 12.55 10.38
C GLU A 16 -10.08 13.04 8.95
N GLN A 17 -11.32 13.42 8.66
CA GLN A 17 -11.65 14.10 7.42
C GLN A 17 -10.79 15.36 7.26
N ASN A 18 -10.32 15.64 6.04
CA ASN A 18 -9.43 16.76 5.70
C ASN A 18 -8.05 16.74 6.38
N SER A 19 -7.64 15.62 6.98
CA SER A 19 -6.29 15.44 7.54
C SER A 19 -5.32 14.78 6.56
N ASN A 20 -4.03 14.87 6.87
CA ASN A 20 -2.99 14.12 6.17
C ASN A 20 -2.61 12.86 6.94
N VAL A 21 -2.56 11.76 6.21
CA VAL A 21 -2.21 10.44 6.71
C VAL A 21 -1.19 9.77 5.79
N ASN A 22 -0.55 8.71 6.25
CA ASN A 22 0.36 7.90 5.44
C ASN A 22 -0.26 6.55 5.15
N LEU A 23 -0.44 6.22 3.87
CA LEU A 23 -0.77 4.87 3.44
C LEU A 23 0.53 4.06 3.39
N THR A 24 0.58 2.92 4.08
CA THR A 24 1.79 2.09 4.18
C THR A 24 1.52 0.65 3.73
N THR A 25 2.53 0.07 3.08
CA THR A 25 2.55 -1.36 2.76
C THR A 25 3.98 -1.85 2.63
N TYR A 26 4.22 -3.13 2.92
CA TYR A 26 5.52 -3.76 2.77
C TYR A 26 5.53 -4.67 1.55
N LEU A 27 6.52 -4.56 0.68
CA LEU A 27 6.77 -5.56 -0.35
C LEU A 27 7.84 -6.54 0.11
N LYS A 28 7.46 -7.82 0.17
CA LYS A 28 8.39 -8.90 0.48
C LYS A 28 8.12 -10.14 -0.36
N ARG A 29 9.16 -10.95 -0.57
CA ARG A 29 9.00 -12.30 -1.13
C ARG A 29 8.29 -13.22 -0.14
N SER A 30 7.46 -14.10 -0.69
CA SER A 30 6.74 -15.13 0.08
C SER A 30 7.63 -16.29 0.50
N THR A 31 8.68 -16.57 -0.28
CA THR A 31 9.52 -17.78 -0.14
C THR A 31 10.52 -17.65 0.99
N ASP A 32 11.24 -16.52 1.05
CA ASP A 32 12.35 -16.28 1.97
C ASP A 32 12.10 -15.07 2.89
N GLY A 33 10.99 -14.34 2.71
CA GLY A 33 10.70 -13.12 3.46
C GLY A 33 11.57 -11.93 3.09
N ALA A 34 12.40 -12.02 2.03
CA ALA A 34 13.30 -10.96 1.60
C ALA A 34 12.53 -9.67 1.31
N ARG A 35 13.02 -8.56 1.86
CA ARG A 35 12.46 -7.23 1.60
C ARG A 35 12.89 -6.76 0.21
N LEU A 36 11.94 -6.25 -0.55
CA LEU A 36 12.16 -5.83 -1.92
C LEU A 36 12.22 -4.30 -1.97
N SER A 37 13.43 -3.74 -1.99
CA SER A 37 13.68 -2.30 -2.05
C SER A 37 13.67 -1.75 -3.48
N GLY A 38 13.33 -0.49 -3.68
CA GLY A 38 13.36 0.16 -5.00
C GLY A 38 12.26 -0.30 -5.97
N ARG A 39 11.20 -0.94 -5.48
CA ARG A 39 10.05 -1.38 -6.29
C ARG A 39 8.91 -0.39 -6.17
N THR A 40 8.24 -0.12 -7.28
CA THR A 40 7.06 0.76 -7.30
C THR A 40 5.81 0.00 -6.88
N VAL A 41 5.09 0.55 -5.91
CA VAL A 41 3.78 0.06 -5.47
C VAL A 41 2.72 1.11 -5.78
N THR A 42 1.62 0.69 -6.40
CA THR A 42 0.47 1.53 -6.68
C THR A 42 -0.52 1.45 -5.53
N PHE A 43 -1.06 2.59 -5.11
CA PHE A 43 -2.07 2.69 -4.06
C PHE A 43 -3.40 3.14 -4.67
N LYS A 44 -4.47 2.50 -4.22
CA LYS A 44 -5.85 2.87 -4.53
C LYS A 44 -6.65 3.00 -3.24
N VAL A 45 -7.61 3.92 -3.26
CA VAL A 45 -8.64 4.05 -2.24
C VAL A 45 -9.99 3.93 -2.93
N ASP A 46 -10.84 3.02 -2.46
CA ASP A 46 -12.14 2.67 -3.07
C ASP A 46 -12.05 2.39 -4.58
N GLY A 47 -10.98 1.69 -4.98
CA GLY A 47 -10.73 1.33 -6.38
C GLY A 47 -10.14 2.45 -7.24
N THR A 48 -10.07 3.69 -6.74
CA THR A 48 -9.47 4.84 -7.44
C THR A 48 -7.98 4.94 -7.13
N THR A 49 -7.13 5.03 -8.15
CA THR A 49 -5.69 5.23 -7.95
C THR A 49 -5.41 6.60 -7.35
N VAL A 50 -4.77 6.61 -6.18
CA VAL A 50 -4.41 7.85 -5.46
C VAL A 50 -2.93 8.20 -5.59
N GLY A 51 -2.10 7.25 -6.01
CA GLY A 51 -0.68 7.50 -6.27
C GLY A 51 0.16 6.24 -6.28
N THR A 52 1.48 6.44 -6.32
CA THR A 52 2.48 5.37 -6.26
C THR A 52 3.59 5.75 -5.29
N ALA A 53 4.18 4.78 -4.61
CA ALA A 53 5.38 4.97 -3.80
C ALA A 53 6.41 3.87 -4.07
N THR A 54 7.69 4.22 -3.96
CA THR A 54 8.80 3.28 -4.10
C THR A 54 9.17 2.71 -2.74
N THR A 55 9.41 1.41 -2.68
CA THR A 55 9.82 0.73 -1.44
C THR A 55 11.22 1.15 -1.00
N ASP A 56 11.41 1.37 0.30
CA ASP A 56 12.71 1.66 0.91
C ASP A 56 13.57 0.39 1.09
N MET A 57 14.70 0.51 1.80
CA MET A 57 15.59 -0.63 2.10
C MET A 57 14.91 -1.75 2.91
N ASN A 58 13.87 -1.42 3.67
CA ASN A 58 13.08 -2.37 4.45
C ASN A 58 11.89 -2.92 3.68
N GLY A 59 11.74 -2.58 2.40
CA GLY A 59 10.61 -2.95 1.56
C GLY A 59 9.35 -2.15 1.86
N LEU A 60 9.41 -1.10 2.67
CA LEU A 60 8.27 -0.27 3.03
C LEU A 60 8.02 0.78 1.94
N ALA A 61 6.80 0.79 1.39
CA ALA A 61 6.31 1.88 0.57
C ALA A 61 5.37 2.76 1.41
N THR A 62 5.60 4.08 1.37
CA THR A 62 4.80 5.07 2.10
C THR A 62 4.30 6.13 1.14
N LEU A 63 2.99 6.34 1.10
CA LEU A 63 2.35 7.36 0.29
C LEU A 63 1.61 8.35 1.21
N PRO A 64 2.04 9.63 1.28
CA PRO A 64 1.25 10.68 1.90
C PRO A 64 -0.09 10.85 1.17
N TYR A 65 -1.17 10.90 1.92
CA TYR A 65 -2.53 10.98 1.41
C TYR A 65 -3.34 12.01 2.21
N THR A 66 -4.08 12.85 1.49
CA THR A 66 -5.03 13.79 2.11
C THR A 66 -6.41 13.15 2.12
N VAL A 67 -7.01 13.00 3.30
CA VAL A 67 -8.29 12.32 3.50
C VAL A 67 -9.45 13.23 3.12
N SER A 68 -9.78 13.31 1.83
CA SER A 68 -10.93 14.08 1.32
C SER A 68 -12.21 13.23 1.19
N LEU A 69 -12.31 12.13 1.94
CA LEU A 69 -13.41 11.17 1.89
C LEU A 69 -14.49 11.52 2.91
N SER A 70 -15.69 10.95 2.75
CA SER A 70 -16.73 11.00 3.78
C SER A 70 -16.31 10.26 5.05
N VAL A 71 -16.91 10.60 6.19
CA VAL A 71 -16.78 9.81 7.42
C VAL A 71 -17.28 8.37 7.17
N GLY A 72 -16.51 7.38 7.58
CA GLY A 72 -16.82 5.97 7.36
C GLY A 72 -15.58 5.10 7.08
N THR A 73 -15.81 3.85 6.69
CA THR A 73 -14.75 2.90 6.35
C THR A 73 -14.56 2.83 4.84
N HIS A 74 -13.32 3.03 4.40
CA HIS A 74 -12.87 2.99 3.01
C HIS A 74 -11.86 1.86 2.81
N LYS A 75 -11.71 1.38 1.57
CA LYS A 75 -10.79 0.28 1.24
C LYS A 75 -9.51 0.78 0.60
N ILE A 76 -8.38 0.51 1.25
CA ILE A 76 -7.06 0.65 0.66
C ILE A 76 -6.76 -0.61 -0.15
N THR A 77 -6.29 -0.45 -1.38
CA THR A 77 -5.72 -1.53 -2.19
C THR A 77 -4.34 -1.14 -2.65
N THR A 78 -3.38 -2.04 -2.49
CA THR A 78 -2.01 -1.85 -2.97
C THR A 78 -1.71 -2.90 -4.03
N SER A 79 -0.90 -2.53 -5.02
CA SER A 79 -0.48 -3.47 -6.06
C SER A 79 0.96 -3.27 -6.50
N PHE A 80 1.63 -4.40 -6.69
CA PHE A 80 2.93 -4.50 -7.32
C PHE A 80 2.76 -5.28 -8.62
N ALA A 81 3.21 -4.70 -9.74
CA ALA A 81 3.02 -5.27 -11.08
C ALA A 81 3.92 -6.48 -11.37
N GLY A 82 4.89 -6.78 -10.49
CA GLY A 82 5.95 -7.74 -10.79
C GLY A 82 7.11 -7.09 -11.55
N ASP A 83 8.22 -7.80 -11.61
CA ASP A 83 9.39 -7.43 -12.41
C ASP A 83 10.00 -8.69 -13.07
N ILE A 84 11.24 -8.63 -13.54
CA ILE A 84 11.91 -9.78 -14.17
C ILE A 84 12.25 -10.92 -13.20
N TYR A 85 12.32 -10.65 -11.89
CA TYR A 85 12.68 -11.58 -10.82
C TYR A 85 11.48 -12.00 -9.96
N ASP A 86 10.52 -11.10 -9.75
CA ASP A 86 9.45 -11.22 -8.77
C ASP A 86 8.07 -11.13 -9.45
N ASN A 87 7.11 -11.96 -9.03
CA ASN A 87 5.73 -11.94 -9.53
C ASN A 87 4.93 -10.77 -8.94
N SER A 88 3.86 -10.38 -9.64
CA SER A 88 2.89 -9.40 -9.15
C SER A 88 2.20 -9.86 -7.88
N SER A 89 1.77 -8.91 -7.05
CA SER A 89 0.90 -9.18 -5.90
C SER A 89 0.01 -7.99 -5.60
N THR A 90 -1.03 -8.24 -4.81
CA THR A 90 -1.93 -7.22 -4.28
C THR A 90 -2.02 -7.33 -2.77
N GLY A 91 -2.35 -6.22 -2.13
CA GLY A 91 -2.62 -6.10 -0.70
C GLY A 91 -3.81 -5.18 -0.47
N GLY A 92 -4.30 -5.14 0.76
CA GLY A 92 -5.37 -4.24 1.13
C GLY A 92 -5.61 -4.18 2.63
N ALA A 93 -6.22 -3.08 3.05
CA ALA A 93 -6.56 -2.79 4.43
C ALA A 93 -7.68 -1.74 4.49
N ASP A 94 -8.14 -1.43 5.68
CA ASP A 94 -9.17 -0.41 5.90
C ASP A 94 -8.55 0.95 6.21
N LEU A 95 -9.13 1.99 5.64
CA LEU A 95 -8.97 3.38 6.07
C LEU A 95 -10.25 3.79 6.78
N VAL A 96 -10.19 4.01 8.09
CA VAL A 96 -11.31 4.53 8.88
C VAL A 96 -11.20 6.05 8.95
N VAL A 97 -12.24 6.74 8.48
CA VAL A 97 -12.33 8.21 8.46
C VAL A 97 -13.28 8.67 9.54
N ASN A 98 -12.74 9.43 10.50
CA ASN A 98 -13.49 10.05 11.58
C ASN A 98 -13.91 11.50 11.23
N PRO A 99 -14.95 12.05 11.88
CA PRO A 99 -15.28 13.48 11.77
C PRO A 99 -14.11 14.37 12.19
N VAL A 100 -14.05 15.59 11.63
CA VAL A 100 -13.19 16.66 12.17
C VAL A 100 -13.71 17.02 13.56
N THR A 101 -12.80 17.12 14.53
CA THR A 101 -13.13 17.56 15.89
C THR A 101 -12.96 19.06 16.09
#